data_AF-A0A257JI55-F1
#
_entry.id   AF-A0A257JI55-F1
#
_cell.length_a   1.000
_cell.length_b   1.000
_cell.length_c   1.000
_cell.angle_alpha   90.00
_cell.angle_beta   90.00
_cell.angle_gamma   90.00
#
_symmetry.space_group_name_H-M   'P 1'
#
loop_
_entity.id
_entity.type
_entity.pdbx_description
1 polymer ?
#
loop_
_entity_poly.entity_id
_entity_poly.type
_entity_poly.pdbx_seq_one_letter_code
_entity_poly.pdbx_strand_id
1 'polypeptide(L)'
;MFLVRDALRLTCAFLVFTIPVQAAERSSRAISLPQALQRALAANPRLTAAERDIGIAGGLRIQAGVLPNPDVSFELDNALGSGRYKGLRSAETNLQLSQLVELGGKREARIAAGEAG
;
A
#
# COMPACT_ATOMS: atom_id res chain seq x y z
N MET A 1 -46.89 25.34 -21.94
CA MET A 1 -46.10 24.84 -20.79
C MET A 1 -46.65 23.54 -20.18
N PHE A 2 -47.97 23.29 -20.22
CA PHE A 2 -48.59 22.05 -19.73
C PHE A 2 -48.25 20.80 -20.59
N LEU A 3 -48.30 20.94 -21.93
CA LEU A 3 -48.01 19.84 -22.86
C LEU A 3 -46.61 19.20 -22.68
N VAL A 4 -45.60 20.01 -22.37
CA VAL A 4 -44.20 19.56 -22.21
C VAL A 4 -44.01 18.82 -20.88
N ARG A 5 -44.72 19.22 -19.82
CA ARG A 5 -44.67 18.53 -18.52
C ARG A 5 -45.37 17.17 -18.56
N ASP A 6 -46.46 17.06 -19.32
CA ASP A 6 -47.19 15.79 -19.45
C ASP A 6 -46.48 14.80 -20.39
N ALA A 7 -45.86 15.29 -21.46
CA ALA A 7 -44.96 14.48 -22.30
C ALA A 7 -43.75 13.96 -21.50
N LEU A 8 -43.13 14.79 -20.65
CA LEU A 8 -42.01 14.38 -19.80
C LEU A 8 -42.43 13.32 -18.77
N ARG A 9 -43.62 13.45 -18.17
CA ARG A 9 -44.18 12.46 -17.22
C ARG A 9 -44.48 11.11 -17.88
N LEU A 10 -45.04 11.12 -19.09
CA LEU A 10 -45.29 9.90 -19.87
C LEU A 10 -43.98 9.22 -20.29
N THR A 11 -42.95 10.00 -20.65
CA THR A 11 -41.63 9.47 -21.00
C THR A 11 -40.92 8.86 -19.79
N CYS A 12 -41.01 9.50 -18.61
CA CYS A 12 -40.52 8.94 -17.34
C CYS A 12 -41.26 7.67 -16.95
N ALA A 13 -42.59 7.61 -17.13
CA ALA A 13 -43.38 6.41 -16.83
C ALA A 13 -43.02 5.23 -17.76
N PHE A 14 -42.75 5.50 -19.04
CA PHE A 14 -42.32 4.48 -20.00
C PHE A 14 -40.92 3.94 -19.67
N LEU A 15 -39.98 4.82 -19.29
CA LEU A 15 -38.64 4.45 -18.84
C LEU A 15 -38.65 3.57 -17.58
N VAL A 16 -39.54 3.87 -16.62
CA VAL A 16 -39.68 3.07 -15.39
C VAL A 16 -40.27 1.68 -15.69
N PHE A 17 -41.14 1.54 -16.69
CA PHE A 17 -41.79 0.27 -17.00
C PHE A 17 -40.91 -0.68 -17.85
N THR A 18 -39.91 -0.17 -18.57
CA THR A 18 -38.99 -1.01 -19.37
C THR A 18 -37.85 -1.65 -18.55
N ILE A 19 -37.58 -1.17 -17.33
CA ILE A 19 -36.41 -1.59 -16.55
C ILE A 19 -36.60 -2.90 -15.74
N PRO A 20 -37.79 -3.35 -15.28
CA PRO A 20 -37.86 -4.52 -14.41
C PRO A 20 -37.93 -5.86 -15.17
N VAL A 21 -38.18 -5.88 -16.49
CA VAL A 21 -38.44 -7.13 -17.22
C VAL A 21 -37.15 -7.91 -17.55
N GLN A 22 -36.00 -7.25 -17.62
CA GLN A 22 -34.72 -7.89 -17.93
C GLN A 22 -34.05 -8.56 -16.72
N ALA A 23 -34.62 -8.44 -15.52
CA ALA A 23 -34.05 -9.02 -14.30
C ALA A 23 -34.50 -10.48 -14.04
N ALA A 24 -35.58 -10.93 -14.69
CA ALA A 24 -36.24 -12.20 -14.35
C ALA A 24 -35.63 -13.46 -15.02
N GLU A 25 -34.80 -13.32 -16.07
CA GLU A 25 -34.22 -14.46 -16.78
C GLU A 25 -32.72 -14.68 -16.51
N ARG A 26 -32.29 -14.61 -15.25
CA ARG A 26 -31.04 -15.30 -14.85
C ARG A 26 -31.36 -16.74 -14.50
N SER A 27 -31.64 -17.56 -15.50
CA SER A 27 -31.58 -19.01 -15.32
C SER A 27 -30.14 -19.39 -14.98
N SER A 28 -29.86 -19.73 -13.72
CA SER A 28 -28.55 -20.23 -13.33
C SER A 28 -28.32 -21.57 -14.02
N ARG A 29 -27.48 -21.56 -15.07
CA ARG A 29 -27.11 -22.79 -15.76
C ARG A 29 -26.44 -23.71 -14.73
N ALA A 30 -27.01 -24.90 -14.53
CA ALA A 30 -26.45 -25.89 -13.62
C ALA A 30 -24.99 -26.15 -14.02
N ILE A 31 -24.09 -26.01 -13.05
CA ILE A 31 -22.66 -26.27 -13.23
C ILE A 31 -22.31 -27.59 -12.55
N SER A 32 -21.32 -28.30 -13.09
CA SER A 32 -20.81 -29.49 -12.44
C SER A 32 -20.04 -29.13 -11.16
N LEU A 33 -19.94 -30.06 -10.21
CA LEU A 33 -19.17 -29.87 -8.98
C LEU A 33 -17.71 -29.42 -9.24
N PRO A 34 -16.97 -30.00 -10.21
CA PRO A 34 -15.63 -29.51 -10.55
C PRO A 34 -15.62 -28.04 -11.02
N GLN A 35 -16.61 -27.63 -11.82
CA GLN A 35 -16.73 -26.24 -12.28
C GLN A 35 -17.04 -25.30 -11.11
N ALA A 36 -17.89 -25.72 -10.17
CA ALA A 36 -18.18 -24.95 -8.96
C ALA A 36 -16.93 -24.75 -8.11
N LEU A 37 -16.14 -25.82 -7.90
CA LEU A 37 -14.89 -25.76 -7.13
C LEU A 37 -13.84 -24.88 -7.82
N GLN A 38 -13.64 -25.01 -9.13
CA GLN A 38 -12.73 -24.14 -9.87
C GLN A 38 -13.11 -22.67 -9.74
N ARG A 39 -14.39 -22.33 -9.88
CA ARG A 39 -14.87 -20.95 -9.70
C ARG A 39 -14.69 -20.47 -8.28
N ALA A 40 -14.96 -21.32 -7.30
CA ALA A 40 -14.78 -20.99 -5.89
C ALA A 40 -13.31 -20.69 -5.59
N LEU A 41 -12.37 -21.54 -6.03
CA LEU A 41 -10.94 -21.33 -5.83
C LEU A 41 -10.43 -20.08 -6.57
N ALA A 42 -10.83 -19.88 -7.83
CA ALA A 42 -10.39 -18.74 -8.64
C ALA A 42 -10.90 -17.39 -8.12
N ALA A 43 -12.03 -17.36 -7.42
CA ALA A 43 -12.64 -16.15 -6.88
C ALA A 43 -12.58 -16.07 -5.35
N ASN A 44 -11.76 -16.89 -4.68
CA ASN A 44 -11.69 -16.92 -3.21
C ASN A 44 -10.80 -15.79 -2.68
N PRO A 45 -11.35 -14.75 -2.00
CA PRO A 45 -10.54 -13.65 -1.49
C PRO A 45 -9.57 -14.08 -0.39
N ARG A 46 -9.89 -15.14 0.35
CA ARG A 46 -9.00 -15.68 1.40
C ARG A 46 -7.76 -16.34 0.79
N LEU A 47 -7.92 -17.01 -0.35
CA LEU A 47 -6.78 -17.61 -1.06
C LEU A 47 -5.89 -16.52 -1.63
N THR A 48 -6.48 -15.49 -2.25
CA THR A 48 -5.73 -14.32 -2.73
C THR A 48 -4.98 -13.62 -1.60
N ALA A 49 -5.58 -13.45 -0.42
CA ALA A 49 -4.90 -12.88 0.74
C ALA A 49 -3.71 -13.74 1.17
N ALA A 50 -3.88 -15.06 1.28
CA ALA A 50 -2.81 -15.98 1.65
C ALA A 50 -1.64 -15.96 0.65
N GLU A 51 -1.91 -15.85 -0.65
CA GLU A 51 -0.86 -15.67 -1.67
C GLU A 51 -0.09 -14.36 -1.50
N ARG A 52 -0.77 -13.28 -1.07
CA ARG A 52 -0.11 -12.01 -0.76
C ARG A 52 0.74 -12.10 0.50
N ASP A 53 0.31 -12.84 1.51
CA ASP A 53 1.10 -13.07 2.72
C ASP A 53 2.44 -13.74 2.40
N ILE A 54 2.46 -14.70 1.47
CA ILE A 54 3.71 -15.30 0.95
C ILE A 54 4.62 -14.24 0.30
N GLY A 55 4.03 -13.35 -0.51
CA GLY A 55 4.77 -12.25 -1.12
C GLY A 55 5.34 -11.26 -0.09
N ILE A 56 4.58 -10.96 0.96
CA ILE A 56 5.00 -10.10 2.07
C ILE A 56 6.18 -10.73 2.81
N ALA A 57 6.08 -12.01 3.19
CA ALA A 57 7.17 -12.76 3.82
C ALA A 57 8.44 -12.76 2.94
N GLY A 58 8.28 -12.99 1.63
CA GLY A 58 9.38 -12.89 0.67
C GLY A 58 10.05 -11.50 0.66
N GLY A 59 9.27 -10.42 0.74
CA GLY A 59 9.76 -9.06 0.85
C GLY A 59 10.48 -8.78 2.16
N LEU A 60 9.95 -9.25 3.29
CA LEU A 60 10.57 -9.10 4.62
C LEU A 60 11.92 -9.81 4.68
N ARG A 61 12.03 -11.03 4.13
CA ARG A 61 13.30 -11.74 4.00
C ARG A 61 14.34 -10.94 3.23
N ILE A 62 13.97 -10.34 2.10
CA ILE A 62 14.87 -9.48 1.32
C ILE A 62 15.30 -8.26 2.14
N GLN A 63 14.34 -7.59 2.79
CA GLN A 63 14.59 -6.42 3.63
C GLN A 63 15.46 -6.73 4.85
N ALA A 64 15.40 -7.94 5.40
CA ALA A 64 16.23 -8.34 6.52
C ALA A 64 17.70 -8.58 6.11
N GLY A 65 17.96 -8.91 4.84
CA GLY A 65 19.30 -9.16 4.32
C GLY A 65 20.16 -7.91 4.07
N VAL A 66 19.52 -6.75 3.88
CA VAL A 66 20.23 -5.48 3.62
C VAL A 66 20.93 -4.96 4.88
N LEU A 67 22.07 -4.30 4.66
CA LEU A 67 22.82 -3.62 5.71
C LEU A 67 22.04 -2.39 6.20
N PRO A 68 22.23 -2.00 7.48
CA PRO A 68 21.74 -0.72 7.96
C PRO A 68 22.30 0.41 7.09
N ASN A 69 21.44 1.34 6.68
CA ASN A 69 21.87 2.51 5.93
C ASN A 69 22.81 3.38 6.80
N PRO A 70 23.86 3.98 6.20
CA PRO A 70 24.64 4.98 6.90
C PRO A 70 23.81 6.24 7.13
N ASP A 71 24.20 7.03 8.13
CA ASP A 71 23.64 8.35 8.39
C ASP A 71 24.70 9.43 8.11
N VAL A 72 24.27 10.50 7.46
CA VAL A 72 25.11 11.66 7.16
C VAL A 72 24.47 12.88 7.78
N SER A 73 25.21 13.58 8.61
CA SER A 73 24.75 14.80 9.26
C SER A 73 25.71 15.97 9.03
N PHE A 74 25.13 17.16 9.08
CA PHE A 74 25.82 18.43 8.96
C PHE A 74 25.33 19.32 10.09
N GLU A 75 26.25 19.92 10.81
CA GLU A 75 25.97 20.78 11.94
C GLU A 75 26.79 22.07 11.83
N LEU A 76 26.17 23.18 12.23
CA LEU A 76 26.79 24.50 12.26
C LEU A 76 26.56 25.09 13.65
N ASP A 77 27.59 25.05 14.46
CA ASP A 77 27.60 25.55 15.83
C ASP A 77 28.21 26.94 15.90
N ASN A 78 28.01 27.62 17.04
CA ASN A 78 28.64 28.89 17.38
C ASN A 78 28.47 30.01 16.32
N ALA A 79 27.43 29.90 15.48
CA ALA A 79 27.07 30.89 14.48
C ALA A 79 26.23 32.03 15.07
N LEU A 80 26.21 33.18 14.38
CA LEU A 80 25.33 34.32 14.66
C LEU A 80 25.58 35.04 16.00
N GLY A 81 26.81 35.03 16.51
CA GLY A 81 27.18 35.76 17.72
C GLY A 81 27.09 37.29 17.61
N SER A 82 27.48 38.02 18.66
CA SER A 82 27.45 39.49 18.71
C SER A 82 28.81 40.09 19.08
N GLY A 83 28.97 41.40 18.89
CA GLY A 83 30.22 42.12 19.14
C GLY A 83 31.40 41.51 18.37
N ARG A 84 32.44 41.07 19.10
CA ARG A 84 33.63 40.43 18.52
C ARG A 84 33.31 39.10 17.81
N TYR A 85 32.25 38.41 18.23
CA TYR A 85 31.83 37.10 17.71
C TYR A 85 30.75 37.19 16.62
N LYS A 86 30.54 38.38 16.02
CA LYS A 86 29.47 38.60 15.04
C LYS A 86 29.63 37.80 13.74
N GLY A 87 28.51 37.28 13.23
CA GLY A 87 28.44 36.55 11.96
C GLY A 87 28.86 35.09 12.10
N LEU A 88 29.60 34.56 11.13
CA LEU A 88 30.13 33.19 11.15
C LEU A 88 31.58 33.11 11.64
N ARG A 89 32.10 34.20 12.23
CA ARG A 89 33.53 34.29 12.64
C ARG A 89 33.93 33.29 13.70
N SER A 90 32.97 32.81 14.47
CA SER A 90 33.18 31.77 15.49
C SER A 90 32.40 30.50 15.17
N ALA A 91 31.84 30.41 13.97
CA ALA A 91 31.04 29.26 13.61
C ALA A 91 31.93 28.03 13.43
N GLU A 92 31.46 26.91 13.95
CA GLU A 92 32.09 25.61 13.82
C GLU A 92 31.21 24.77 12.90
N THR A 93 31.81 24.14 11.90
CA THR A 93 31.09 23.29 10.96
C THR A 93 31.52 21.86 11.18
N ASN A 94 30.56 20.98 11.39
CA ASN A 94 30.79 19.57 11.57
C ASN A 94 30.05 18.79 10.48
N LEU A 95 30.76 17.87 9.83
CA LEU A 95 30.18 16.90 8.90
C LEU A 95 30.49 15.51 9.44
N GLN A 96 29.45 14.73 9.67
CA GLN A 96 29.59 13.40 10.25
C GLN A 96 28.98 12.35 9.32
N LEU A 97 29.69 11.23 9.18
CA LEU A 97 29.21 10.00 8.56
C LEU A 97 29.23 8.92 9.64
N SER A 98 28.10 8.25 9.86
CA SER A 98 28.01 7.14 10.80
C SER A 98 27.48 5.89 10.11
N GLN A 99 28.01 4.74 10.51
CA GLN A 99 27.58 3.43 10.04
C GLN A 99 27.41 2.51 11.24
N LEU A 100 26.22 1.92 11.38
CA LEU A 100 26.01 0.87 12.36
C LEU A 100 26.76 -0.40 11.93
N VAL A 101 27.65 -0.88 12.80
CA VAL A 101 28.33 -2.17 12.65
C VAL A 101 27.68 -3.19 13.60
N GLU A 102 26.98 -4.16 13.02
CA GLU A 102 26.36 -5.26 13.76
C GLU A 102 27.42 -6.29 14.17
N LEU A 103 27.52 -6.60 15.46
CA LEU A 103 28.49 -7.54 16.02
C LEU A 103 27.78 -8.77 16.63
N GLY A 104 28.52 -9.88 16.75
CA GLY A 104 28.12 -11.02 17.56
C GLY A 104 26.80 -11.69 17.13
N GLY A 105 26.61 -11.94 15.85
CA GLY A 105 25.45 -12.69 15.36
C GLY A 105 24.16 -11.86 15.16
N LYS A 106 24.18 -10.56 15.46
CA LYS A 106 22.99 -9.69 15.38
C LYS A 106 22.39 -9.66 13.97
N ARG A 107 23.25 -9.66 12.94
CA ARG A 107 22.82 -9.65 11.55
C ARG A 107 22.10 -10.94 11.20
N GLU A 108 22.70 -12.07 11.56
CA GLU A 108 22.14 -13.40 11.34
C GLU A 108 20.79 -13.56 12.06
N ALA A 109 20.69 -13.05 13.30
CA ALA A 109 19.44 -13.04 14.06
C ALA A 109 18.35 -12.19 13.38
N ARG A 110 18.70 -11.01 12.84
CA ARG A 110 17.77 -10.15 12.10
C ARG A 110 17.29 -10.80 10.81
N ILE A 111 18.19 -11.46 10.08
CA ILE A 111 17.86 -12.22 8.86
C ILE A 111 16.92 -13.38 9.21
N ALA A 112 17.26 -14.18 10.23
CA ALA A 112 16.44 -15.30 10.66
C ALA A 112 15.03 -14.87 11.10
N ALA A 113 14.91 -13.72 11.79
CA ALA A 113 13.61 -13.16 12.15
C ALA A 113 12.77 -12.76 10.92
N GLY A 114 13.41 -12.23 9.87
CA GLY A 114 12.74 -11.91 8.60
C GLY A 114 12.41 -13.13 7.73
N GLU A 115 13.06 -14.27 7.95
CA GLU A 115 12.74 -15.55 7.30
C GLU A 115 11.60 -16.32 7.99
N ALA A 116 11.39 -16.07 9.28
CA ALA A 116 10.38 -16.75 10.08
C ALA A 116 8.98 -16.12 10.01
N GLY A 117 8.86 -14.90 9.47
CA GLY A 117 7.59 -14.17 9.28
C GLY A 117 7.11 -14.23 7.84
#